data_AF-A0A2T4UIU3-F1
#
_entry.id   AF-A0A2T4UIU3-F1
#
_cell.length_a   1.000
_cell.length_b   1.000
_cell.length_c   1.000
_cell.angle_alpha   90.00
_cell.angle_beta   90.00
_cell.angle_gamma   90.00
#
_symmetry.space_group_name_H-M   'P 1'
#
loop_
_entity.id
_entity.type
_entity.pdbx_description
1 polymer ?
#
loop_
_entity_poly.entity_id
_entity_poly.type
_entity_poly.pdbx_seq_one_letter_code
_entity_poly.pdbx_strand_id
1 'polypeptide(L)'
;MTFLAAMYLVLGSITDPIVELAVDVVDKAGLPGIFAMMVAESACIPIPSEATFLFAGFNVERGEYSFVAVVAVGVFANLVGSWIAYAVGYYGRVDLLEKHGKKLHISKSHLEWSDRWFAKYGDAAVFFSRMLPIIRTFISLPAGVARMPFWRFTILTTLGCIPWIAGLTAIGVGASSKWEEWKDKLHYIDYVVVAIILVGGAYLAVRWYRNRSGGDGGAPVADAAA
;
A
#
# COMPACT_ATOMS: atom_id res chain seq x y z
N MET A 1 4.75 29.87 -3.68
CA MET A 1 3.36 29.61 -3.19
C MET A 1 2.42 29.04 -4.24
N THR A 2 2.63 29.28 -5.55
CA THR A 2 1.71 28.82 -6.64
C THR A 2 1.79 27.33 -7.00
N PHE A 3 2.97 26.71 -6.97
CA PHE A 3 3.11 25.29 -7.33
C PHE A 3 2.44 24.34 -6.32
N LEU A 4 2.59 24.64 -5.02
CA LEU A 4 1.93 23.90 -3.94
C LEU A 4 0.41 24.04 -3.99
N ALA A 5 -0.12 25.23 -4.27
CA ALA A 5 -1.56 25.45 -4.40
C ALA A 5 -2.15 24.77 -5.65
N ALA A 6 -1.43 24.79 -6.78
CA ALA A 6 -1.84 24.08 -7.99
C ALA A 6 -1.79 22.55 -7.80
N MET A 7 -0.74 22.04 -7.14
CA MET A 7 -0.64 20.63 -6.77
C MET A 7 -1.75 20.21 -5.78
N TYR A 8 -2.10 21.09 -4.83
CA TYR A 8 -3.20 20.89 -3.90
C TYR A 8 -4.56 20.78 -4.61
N LEU A 9 -4.84 21.68 -5.56
CA LEU A 9 -6.08 21.65 -6.34
C LEU A 9 -6.17 20.44 -7.27
N VAL A 10 -5.06 20.04 -7.90
CA VAL A 10 -5.02 18.89 -8.81
C VAL A 10 -5.15 17.57 -8.05
N LEU A 11 -4.49 17.44 -6.90
CA LEU A 11 -4.59 16.24 -6.07
C LEU A 11 -6.00 16.10 -5.47
N GLY A 12 -6.56 17.17 -4.90
CA GLY A 12 -7.93 17.17 -4.38
C GLY A 12 -8.95 16.74 -5.45
N SER A 13 -8.90 17.39 -6.63
CA SER A 13 -9.81 17.08 -7.73
C SER A 13 -9.77 15.63 -8.24
N ILE A 14 -8.66 14.89 -8.02
CA ILE A 14 -8.53 13.49 -8.46
C ILE A 14 -8.93 12.53 -7.35
N THR A 15 -8.68 12.87 -6.08
CA THR A 15 -9.04 12.02 -4.93
C THR A 15 -10.51 12.14 -4.56
N ASP A 16 -11.13 13.30 -4.74
CA ASP A 16 -12.52 13.58 -4.33
C ASP A 16 -13.53 12.58 -4.90
N PRO A 17 -13.53 12.28 -6.21
CA PRO A 17 -14.50 11.34 -6.77
C PRO A 17 -14.32 9.92 -6.22
N ILE A 18 -13.09 9.54 -5.87
CA ILE A 18 -12.76 8.20 -5.36
C ILE A 18 -13.17 8.08 -3.89
N VAL A 19 -12.92 9.12 -3.10
CA VAL A 19 -13.34 9.21 -1.70
C VAL A 19 -14.86 9.25 -1.61
N GLU A 20 -15.53 10.07 -2.42
CA GLU A 20 -16.99 10.14 -2.49
C GLU A 20 -17.60 8.80 -2.90
N LEU A 21 -17.05 8.15 -3.93
CA LEU A 21 -17.48 6.80 -4.33
C LEU A 21 -17.34 5.80 -3.18
N ALA A 22 -16.21 5.82 -2.47
CA ALA A 22 -15.97 4.92 -1.35
C ALA A 22 -16.99 5.14 -0.23
N VAL A 23 -17.24 6.40 0.14
CA VAL A 23 -18.21 6.77 1.17
C VAL A 23 -19.62 6.40 0.74
N ASP A 24 -20.03 6.73 -0.49
CA ASP A 24 -21.38 6.45 -1.01
C ASP A 24 -21.66 4.94 -1.10
N VAL A 25 -20.66 4.14 -1.51
CA VAL A 25 -20.76 2.68 -1.53
C VAL A 25 -20.88 2.11 -0.12
N VAL A 26 -20.09 2.61 0.84
CA VAL A 26 -20.17 2.15 2.23
C VAL A 26 -21.48 2.58 2.88
N ASP A 27 -21.99 3.77 2.58
CA ASP A 27 -23.25 4.31 3.12
C ASP A 27 -24.45 3.50 2.62
N LYS A 28 -24.49 3.20 1.31
CA LYS A 28 -25.59 2.45 0.70
C LYS A 28 -25.52 0.96 0.94
N ALA A 29 -24.33 0.37 0.90
CA ALA A 29 -24.15 -1.09 0.91
C ALA A 29 -23.62 -1.63 2.24
N GLY A 30 -23.21 -0.79 3.19
CA GLY A 30 -22.81 -1.22 4.53
C GLY A 30 -21.59 -2.13 4.56
N LEU A 31 -21.66 -3.21 5.35
CA LEU A 31 -20.61 -4.24 5.43
C LEU A 31 -20.23 -4.83 4.06
N PRO A 32 -21.17 -5.19 3.15
CA PRO A 32 -20.86 -5.52 1.76
C PRO A 32 -20.08 -4.44 1.00
N GLY A 33 -20.40 -3.16 1.23
CA GLY A 33 -19.69 -2.03 0.64
C GLY A 33 -18.24 -1.99 1.12
N ILE A 34 -18.02 -2.08 2.43
CA ILE A 34 -16.68 -2.16 3.04
C ILE A 34 -15.89 -3.34 2.45
N PHE A 35 -16.54 -4.50 2.31
CA PHE A 35 -15.93 -5.67 1.70
C PHE A 35 -15.48 -5.41 0.26
N ALA A 36 -16.36 -4.87 -0.59
CA ALA A 36 -16.05 -4.62 -2.00
C ALA A 36 -14.92 -3.59 -2.17
N MET A 37 -14.99 -2.47 -1.43
CA MET A 37 -13.98 -1.41 -1.49
C MET A 37 -12.61 -1.93 -1.03
N MET A 38 -12.58 -2.75 0.02
CA MET A 38 -11.35 -3.32 0.55
C MET A 38 -10.75 -4.40 -0.37
N VAL A 39 -11.59 -5.23 -1.01
CA VAL A 39 -11.13 -6.19 -2.03
C VAL A 39 -10.51 -5.44 -3.20
N ALA A 40 -11.17 -4.39 -3.70
CA ALA A 40 -10.67 -3.57 -4.79
C ALA A 40 -9.31 -2.95 -4.44
N GLU A 41 -9.21 -2.30 -3.27
CA GLU A 41 -7.95 -1.74 -2.75
C GLU A 41 -6.83 -2.78 -2.74
N SER A 42 -7.09 -3.94 -2.14
CA SER A 42 -6.12 -5.01 -1.97
C SER A 42 -5.76 -5.73 -3.28
N ALA A 43 -6.62 -5.62 -4.31
CA ALA A 43 -6.36 -6.08 -5.67
C ALA A 43 -5.57 -5.06 -6.52
N CYS A 44 -4.89 -4.11 -5.87
CA CYS A 44 -4.09 -3.04 -6.48
C CYS A 44 -4.91 -1.97 -7.22
N ILE A 45 -6.20 -1.83 -6.93
CA ILE A 45 -7.00 -0.69 -7.40
C ILE A 45 -6.76 0.46 -6.41
N PRO A 46 -6.40 1.66 -6.87
CA PRO A 46 -6.09 2.78 -5.98
C PRO A 46 -7.36 3.32 -5.32
N ILE A 47 -7.71 2.72 -4.18
CA ILE A 47 -8.86 3.11 -3.34
C ILE A 47 -8.31 3.56 -1.98
N PRO A 48 -8.76 4.69 -1.43
CA PRO A 48 -8.35 5.13 -0.10
C PRO A 48 -9.03 4.25 0.97
N SER A 49 -8.25 3.36 1.57
CA SER A 49 -8.70 2.52 2.69
C SER A 49 -9.07 3.35 3.91
N GLU A 50 -8.42 4.51 4.05
CA GLU A 50 -8.58 5.52 5.07
C GLU A 50 -10.01 6.05 5.06
N ALA A 51 -10.51 6.49 3.90
CA ALA A 51 -11.90 6.94 3.76
C ALA A 51 -12.90 5.82 4.12
N THR A 52 -12.65 4.61 3.62
CA THR A 52 -13.53 3.44 3.84
C THR A 52 -13.66 3.10 5.32
N PHE A 53 -12.54 2.93 6.05
CA PHE A 53 -12.58 2.49 7.46
C PHE A 53 -12.81 3.62 8.46
N LEU A 54 -12.42 4.86 8.16
CA LEU A 54 -12.79 6.01 8.99
C LEU A 54 -14.32 6.20 8.96
N PHE A 55 -14.93 6.13 7.78
CA PHE A 55 -16.37 6.20 7.66
C PHE A 55 -17.08 4.97 8.24
N ALA A 56 -16.52 3.77 8.07
CA ALA A 56 -17.04 2.59 8.75
C ALA A 56 -17.00 2.73 10.28
N GLY A 57 -15.96 3.35 10.84
CA GLY A 57 -15.88 3.68 12.26
C GLY A 57 -16.94 4.67 12.72
N PHE A 58 -17.30 5.65 11.89
CA PHE A 58 -18.43 6.54 12.14
C PHE A 58 -19.77 5.77 12.23
N ASN A 59 -20.00 4.81 11.33
CA ASN A 59 -21.20 3.97 11.35
C ASN A 59 -21.23 3.02 12.56
N VAL A 60 -20.06 2.62 13.07
CA VAL A 60 -19.94 1.88 14.34
C VAL A 60 -20.42 2.74 15.52
N GLU A 61 -20.01 4.00 15.61
CA GLU A 61 -20.48 4.90 16.69
C GLU A 61 -21.99 5.15 16.60
N ARG A 62 -22.54 5.27 15.39
CA ARG A 62 -23.99 5.41 15.18
C ARG A 62 -24.79 4.15 15.53
N GLY A 63 -24.12 3.06 15.90
CA GLY A 63 -24.74 1.80 16.27
C GLY A 63 -25.22 0.96 15.09
N GLU A 64 -24.82 1.30 13.86
CA GLU A 64 -25.23 0.57 12.66
C GLU A 64 -24.48 -0.77 12.52
N TYR A 65 -23.21 -0.81 12.92
CA TYR A 65 -22.36 -2.01 12.88
C TYR A 65 -21.54 -2.18 14.16
N SER A 66 -21.19 -3.41 14.51
CA SER A 66 -20.22 -3.64 15.58
C SER A 66 -18.79 -3.41 15.08
N PHE A 67 -17.93 -2.89 15.94
CA PHE A 67 -16.50 -2.72 15.66
C PHE A 67 -15.86 -4.03 15.17
N VAL A 68 -16.19 -5.13 15.83
CA VAL A 68 -15.69 -6.47 15.49
C VAL A 68 -16.14 -6.90 14.10
N ALA A 69 -17.38 -6.61 13.70
CA ALA A 69 -17.88 -6.95 12.37
C ALA A 69 -17.12 -6.17 11.28
N VAL A 70 -16.92 -4.86 11.46
CA VAL A 70 -16.16 -4.03 10.51
C VAL A 70 -14.73 -4.54 10.35
N VAL A 71 -14.04 -4.81 11.46
CA VAL A 71 -12.66 -5.31 11.43
C VAL A 71 -12.59 -6.70 10.79
N ALA A 72 -13.49 -7.63 11.15
CA ALA A 72 -13.50 -8.98 10.59
C ALA A 72 -13.77 -8.97 9.08
N VAL A 73 -14.76 -8.20 8.64
CA VAL A 73 -15.08 -8.04 7.21
C VAL A 73 -13.91 -7.41 6.47
N GLY A 74 -13.31 -6.35 7.01
CA GLY A 74 -12.15 -5.70 6.42
C GLY A 74 -10.94 -6.63 6.28
N VAL A 75 -10.64 -7.42 7.31
CA VAL A 75 -9.53 -8.39 7.28
C VAL A 75 -9.79 -9.47 6.24
N PHE A 76 -11.01 -9.99 6.19
CA PHE A 76 -11.39 -11.01 5.21
C PHE A 76 -11.33 -10.47 3.78
N ALA A 77 -11.87 -9.28 3.54
CA ALA A 77 -11.80 -8.59 2.25
C ALA A 77 -10.35 -8.33 1.81
N ASN A 78 -9.50 -7.87 2.74
CA ASN A 78 -8.08 -7.68 2.50
C ASN A 78 -7.43 -8.96 2.00
N LEU A 79 -7.72 -10.09 2.63
CA LEU A 79 -7.16 -11.38 2.23
C LEU A 79 -7.60 -11.78 0.84
N VAL A 80 -8.88 -11.64 0.53
CA VAL A 80 -9.42 -11.96 -0.80
C VAL A 80 -8.74 -11.12 -1.89
N GLY A 81 -8.69 -9.79 -1.74
CA GLY A 81 -8.01 -8.94 -2.72
C GLY A 81 -6.51 -9.23 -2.81
N SER A 82 -5.87 -9.53 -1.68
CA SER A 82 -4.45 -9.90 -1.64
C SER A 82 -4.16 -11.22 -2.34
N TRP A 83 -5.05 -12.20 -2.24
CA TRP A 83 -4.92 -13.46 -2.95
C TRP A 83 -5.07 -13.28 -4.46
N ILE A 84 -5.94 -12.38 -4.91
CA ILE A 84 -6.05 -12.01 -6.33
C ILE A 84 -4.72 -11.44 -6.82
N ALA A 85 -4.18 -10.42 -6.14
CA ALA A 85 -2.90 -9.81 -6.51
C ALA A 85 -1.73 -10.81 -6.43
N TYR A 86 -1.70 -11.66 -5.40
CA TYR A 86 -0.71 -12.74 -5.28
C TYR A 86 -0.80 -13.73 -6.45
N ALA A 87 -2.01 -14.15 -6.83
CA ALA A 87 -2.24 -15.05 -7.94
C ALA A 87 -1.79 -14.41 -9.27
N VAL A 88 -2.11 -13.14 -9.50
CA VAL A 88 -1.64 -12.38 -10.68
C VAL A 88 -0.11 -12.37 -10.74
N GLY A 89 0.57 -12.12 -9.63
CA GLY A 89 2.04 -12.16 -9.57
C GLY A 89 2.61 -13.57 -9.81
N TYR A 90 1.99 -14.58 -9.22
CA TYR A 90 2.43 -15.98 -9.30
C TYR A 90 2.25 -16.55 -10.71
N TYR A 91 1.05 -16.46 -11.27
CA TYR A 91 0.75 -16.95 -12.63
C TYR A 91 1.39 -16.06 -13.69
N GLY A 92 1.47 -14.74 -13.46
CA GLY A 92 2.19 -13.82 -14.32
C GLY A 92 3.64 -14.25 -14.50
N ARG A 93 4.34 -14.60 -13.41
CA ARG A 93 5.70 -15.18 -13.49
C ARG A 93 5.76 -16.47 -14.30
N VAL A 94 4.81 -17.38 -14.10
CA VAL A 94 4.75 -18.67 -14.81
C VAL A 94 4.59 -18.43 -16.31
N ASP A 95 3.65 -17.59 -16.74
CA ASP A 95 3.46 -17.27 -18.16
C ASP A 95 4.64 -16.46 -18.75
N LEU A 96 5.25 -15.57 -17.97
CA LEU A 96 6.45 -14.80 -18.35
C LEU A 96 7.67 -15.68 -18.58
N LEU A 97 7.89 -16.68 -17.71
CA LEU A 97 9.04 -17.58 -17.78
C LEU A 97 8.85 -18.75 -18.76
N GLU A 98 7.64 -19.30 -18.85
CA GLU A 98 7.38 -20.54 -19.60
C GLU A 98 6.86 -20.31 -21.03
N LYS A 99 6.15 -19.20 -21.30
CA LYS A 99 5.50 -18.99 -22.61
C LYS A 99 6.06 -17.82 -23.43
N HIS A 100 6.48 -16.72 -22.80
CA HIS A 100 6.75 -15.45 -23.51
C HIS A 100 8.09 -14.78 -23.21
N GLY A 101 9.08 -15.50 -22.68
CA GLY A 101 10.38 -14.94 -22.25
C GLY A 101 11.16 -14.12 -23.30
N LYS A 102 10.82 -14.20 -24.59
CA LYS A 102 11.39 -13.36 -25.67
C LYS A 102 10.57 -12.10 -26.01
N LYS A 103 9.29 -11.99 -25.62
CA LYS A 103 8.39 -10.89 -26.04
C LYS A 103 8.22 -9.76 -25.02
N LEU A 104 8.53 -9.98 -23.74
CA LEU A 104 8.22 -9.00 -22.68
C LEU A 104 9.43 -8.22 -22.12
N HIS A 105 10.65 -8.39 -22.64
CA HIS A 105 11.88 -7.69 -22.19
C HIS A 105 12.16 -7.70 -20.67
N ILE A 106 11.41 -8.46 -19.85
CA ILE A 106 11.70 -8.60 -18.43
C ILE A 106 12.91 -9.52 -18.27
N SER A 107 14.03 -8.95 -17.84
CA SER A 107 15.28 -9.68 -17.64
C SER A 107 15.15 -10.71 -16.53
N LYS A 108 15.65 -11.93 -16.76
CA LYS A 108 15.77 -12.99 -15.73
C LYS A 108 16.48 -12.49 -14.47
N SER A 109 17.39 -11.53 -14.61
CA SER A 109 18.09 -10.88 -13.50
C SER A 109 17.15 -10.20 -12.49
N HIS A 110 16.04 -9.61 -12.93
CA HIS A 110 15.05 -8.99 -12.03
C HIS A 110 14.27 -10.03 -11.24
N LEU A 111 13.94 -11.16 -11.87
CA LEU A 111 13.29 -12.29 -11.21
C LEU A 111 14.17 -12.91 -10.13
N GLU A 112 15.43 -13.17 -10.45
CA GLU A 112 16.39 -13.68 -9.47
C GLU A 112 16.67 -12.69 -8.34
N TRP A 113 16.68 -11.39 -8.63
CA TRP A 113 16.80 -10.36 -7.60
C TRP A 113 15.59 -10.38 -6.66
N SER A 114 14.36 -10.45 -7.18
CA SER A 114 13.15 -10.57 -6.36
C SER A 114 13.19 -11.82 -5.50
N ASP A 115 13.59 -12.97 -6.05
CA ASP A 115 13.71 -14.22 -5.27
C ASP A 115 14.74 -14.09 -4.14
N ARG A 116 15.93 -13.55 -4.41
CA ARG A 116 16.98 -13.35 -3.38
C ARG A 116 16.55 -12.35 -2.31
N TRP A 117 15.84 -11.29 -2.70
CA TRP A 117 15.36 -10.28 -1.77
C TRP A 117 14.26 -10.83 -0.87
N PHE A 118 13.26 -11.54 -1.44
CA PHE A 118 12.20 -12.19 -0.68
C PHE A 118 12.72 -13.33 0.19
N ALA A 119 13.73 -14.08 -0.24
CA ALA A 119 14.37 -15.10 0.60
C ALA A 119 15.00 -14.51 1.87
N LYS A 120 15.48 -13.26 1.82
CA LYS A 120 16.15 -12.59 2.95
C LYS A 120 15.22 -11.73 3.81
N TYR A 121 14.27 -11.04 3.19
CA TYR A 121 13.42 -10.03 3.86
C TYR A 121 11.92 -10.25 3.68
N GLY A 122 11.49 -11.26 2.92
CA GLY A 122 10.10 -11.43 2.49
C GLY A 122 9.08 -11.46 3.63
N ASP A 123 9.40 -12.17 4.71
CA ASP A 123 8.48 -12.31 5.85
C ASP A 123 8.24 -10.96 6.55
N ALA A 124 9.32 -10.24 6.89
CA ALA A 124 9.24 -8.92 7.50
C ALA A 124 8.66 -7.88 6.54
N ALA A 125 9.03 -7.95 5.26
CA ALA A 125 8.52 -7.07 4.22
C ALA A 125 7.00 -7.19 4.09
N VAL A 126 6.45 -8.40 4.00
CA VAL A 126 5.00 -8.62 3.92
C VAL A 126 4.30 -8.13 5.18
N PHE A 127 4.84 -8.39 6.37
CA PHE A 127 4.22 -7.93 7.60
C PHE A 127 4.22 -6.39 7.75
N PHE A 128 5.38 -5.74 7.65
CA PHE A 128 5.50 -4.29 7.87
C PHE A 128 4.91 -3.46 6.74
N SER A 129 4.98 -3.95 5.49
CA SER A 129 4.37 -3.27 4.35
C SER A 129 2.86 -3.10 4.51
N ARG A 130 2.18 -4.01 5.22
CA ARG A 130 0.73 -3.96 5.46
C ARG A 130 0.29 -2.84 6.40
N MET A 131 1.23 -2.34 7.20
CA MET A 131 1.06 -1.20 8.09
C MET A 131 1.40 0.12 7.39
N LEU A 132 1.97 0.07 6.18
CA LEU A 132 2.34 1.22 5.39
C LEU A 132 1.32 1.45 4.26
N PRO A 133 0.69 2.63 4.20
CA PRO A 133 -0.22 2.98 3.14
C PRO A 133 0.51 3.01 1.80
N ILE A 134 -0.23 2.79 0.71
CA ILE A 134 0.28 2.58 -0.65
C ILE A 134 1.09 1.28 -0.81
N ILE A 135 2.09 1.03 0.03
CA ILE A 135 2.94 -0.17 -0.08
C ILE A 135 2.13 -1.45 0.17
N ARG A 136 1.14 -1.40 1.06
CA ARG A 136 0.27 -2.54 1.40
C ARG A 136 -0.49 -3.13 0.21
N THR A 137 -0.86 -2.32 -0.79
CA THR A 137 -1.61 -2.79 -1.96
C THR A 137 -0.69 -3.47 -2.96
N PHE A 138 0.56 -2.99 -3.08
CA PHE A 138 1.51 -3.51 -4.07
C PHE A 138 2.30 -4.72 -3.58
N ILE A 139 2.45 -4.97 -2.27
CA ILE A 139 3.30 -6.06 -1.75
C ILE A 139 2.84 -7.47 -2.16
N SER A 140 1.55 -7.66 -2.44
CA SER A 140 0.97 -8.95 -2.82
C SER A 140 1.50 -9.45 -4.17
N LEU A 141 1.72 -8.54 -5.14
CA LEU A 141 2.26 -8.85 -6.46
C LEU A 141 3.68 -9.44 -6.41
N PRO A 142 4.70 -8.76 -5.85
CA PRO A 142 6.06 -9.29 -5.77
C PRO A 142 6.15 -10.51 -4.85
N ALA A 143 5.30 -10.65 -3.83
CA ALA A 143 5.22 -11.86 -3.03
C ALA A 143 4.77 -13.08 -3.87
N GLY A 144 3.80 -12.87 -4.77
CA GLY A 144 3.38 -13.87 -5.77
C GLY A 144 4.49 -14.19 -6.77
N VAL A 145 5.14 -13.15 -7.32
CA VAL A 145 6.29 -13.33 -8.23
C VAL A 145 7.41 -14.10 -7.55
N ALA A 146 7.73 -13.85 -6.28
CA ALA A 146 8.76 -14.56 -5.53
C ALA A 146 8.38 -15.99 -5.11
N ARG A 147 7.17 -16.46 -5.44
CA ARG A 147 6.62 -17.78 -5.05
C ARG A 147 6.69 -18.03 -3.55
N MET A 148 6.41 -17.01 -2.75
CA MET A 148 6.33 -17.14 -1.30
C MET A 148 5.29 -18.21 -0.92
N PRO A 149 5.53 -19.12 0.05
CA PRO A 149 4.54 -20.10 0.44
C PRO A 149 3.20 -19.44 0.80
N PHE A 150 2.12 -19.84 0.12
CA PHE A 150 0.79 -19.20 0.24
C PHE A 150 0.29 -19.09 1.68
N TRP A 151 0.54 -20.11 2.51
CA TRP A 151 0.16 -20.10 3.92
C TRP A 151 0.92 -19.02 4.71
N ARG A 152 2.21 -18.83 4.45
CA ARG A 152 3.02 -17.79 5.12
C ARG A 152 2.55 -16.40 4.73
N PHE A 153 2.33 -16.20 3.42
CA PHE A 153 1.80 -14.94 2.89
C PHE A 153 0.46 -14.59 3.54
N THR A 154 -0.45 -15.57 3.63
CA THR A 154 -1.78 -15.40 4.24
C THR A 154 -1.67 -15.02 5.71
N ILE A 155 -0.91 -15.76 6.52
CA ILE A 155 -0.77 -15.47 7.95
C ILE A 155 -0.15 -14.09 8.19
N LEU A 156 0.95 -13.76 7.50
CA LEU A 156 1.63 -12.47 7.67
C LEU A 156 0.75 -11.30 7.20
N THR A 157 0.00 -11.50 6.12
CA THR A 157 -0.97 -10.52 5.62
C THR A 157 -2.09 -10.29 6.63
N THR A 158 -2.67 -11.35 7.20
CA THR A 158 -3.71 -11.25 8.22
C THR A 158 -3.20 -10.49 9.44
N LEU A 159 -2.04 -10.88 9.97
CA LEU A 159 -1.47 -10.25 11.16
C LEU A 159 -1.09 -8.80 10.91
N GLY A 160 -0.59 -8.48 9.72
CA GLY A 160 -0.18 -7.11 9.36
C GLY A 160 -1.35 -6.17 9.06
N CYS A 161 -2.49 -6.68 8.55
CA CYS A 161 -3.64 -5.83 8.21
C CYS A 161 -4.54 -5.53 9.40
N ILE A 162 -4.59 -6.40 10.42
CA ILE A 162 -5.44 -6.19 11.61
C ILE A 162 -5.15 -4.84 12.30
N PRO A 163 -3.90 -4.48 12.64
CA PRO A 163 -3.61 -3.20 13.30
C PRO A 163 -4.03 -1.99 12.46
N TRP A 164 -3.88 -2.08 11.13
CA TRP A 164 -4.25 -1.00 10.21
C TRP A 164 -5.77 -0.78 10.20
N ILE A 165 -6.52 -1.86 9.97
CA ILE A 165 -7.99 -1.81 9.87
C ILE A 165 -8.59 -1.42 11.22
N ALA A 166 -8.14 -2.04 12.31
CA ALA A 166 -8.61 -1.73 13.65
C ALA A 166 -8.24 -0.29 14.06
N GLY A 167 -7.03 0.17 13.72
CA GLY A 167 -6.58 1.53 13.99
C GLY A 167 -7.44 2.57 13.27
N LEU A 168 -7.65 2.43 11.96
CA LEU A 168 -8.49 3.34 11.19
C LEU A 168 -9.95 3.32 11.67
N THR A 169 -10.51 2.13 11.94
CA THR A 169 -11.87 2.02 12.46
C THR A 169 -12.00 2.70 13.83
N ALA A 170 -11.01 2.53 14.72
CA ALA A 170 -11.04 3.16 16.05
C ALA A 170 -10.89 4.69 15.97
N ILE A 171 -10.06 5.19 15.05
CA ILE A 171 -9.97 6.63 14.77
C ILE A 171 -11.31 7.14 14.26
N GLY A 172 -11.98 6.40 13.36
CA GLY A 172 -13.31 6.75 12.85
C GLY A 172 -14.38 6.84 13.94
N VAL A 173 -14.38 5.88 14.88
CA VAL A 173 -15.25 5.89 16.06
C VAL A 173 -15.01 7.15 16.90
N GLY A 174 -13.75 7.46 17.23
CA GLY A 174 -13.41 8.63 18.03
C GLY A 174 -13.62 9.98 17.34
N ALA A 175 -13.52 10.03 16.01
CA ALA A 175 -13.72 11.23 15.20
C ALA A 175 -15.20 11.53 14.89
N SER A 176 -16.12 10.63 15.26
CA SER A 176 -17.54 10.71 14.95
C SER A 176 -18.23 11.99 15.43
N SER A 177 -17.84 12.52 16.59
CA SER A 177 -18.37 13.75 17.19
C SER A 177 -18.10 15.02 16.36
N LYS A 178 -17.22 14.95 15.35
CA LYS A 178 -16.82 16.07 14.49
C LYS A 178 -16.84 15.72 12.99
N TRP A 179 -17.64 14.73 12.58
CA TRP A 179 -17.62 14.18 11.22
C TRP A 179 -17.76 15.25 10.10
N GLU A 180 -18.61 16.27 10.26
CA GLU A 180 -18.74 17.36 9.28
C GLU A 180 -17.48 18.25 9.17
N GLU A 181 -16.70 18.43 10.24
CA GLU A 181 -15.38 19.10 10.18
C GLU A 181 -14.28 18.20 9.61
N TRP A 182 -14.47 16.87 9.64
CA TRP A 182 -13.46 15.88 9.23
C TRP A 182 -13.57 15.44 7.78
N LYS A 183 -14.75 15.54 7.14
CA LYS A 183 -14.90 15.30 5.70
C LYS A 183 -13.89 16.11 4.88
N ASP A 184 -13.71 17.40 5.19
CA ASP A 184 -12.73 18.26 4.53
C ASP A 184 -11.27 17.95 4.89
N LYS A 185 -11.03 17.17 5.97
CA LYS A 185 -9.69 16.75 6.44
C LYS A 185 -9.31 15.35 6.02
N LEU A 186 -10.16 14.60 5.31
CA LEU A 186 -9.78 13.29 4.75
C LEU A 186 -8.56 13.44 3.80
N HIS A 187 -8.47 14.56 3.08
CA HIS A 187 -7.28 14.96 2.32
C HIS A 187 -6.00 15.08 3.16
N TYR A 188 -6.11 15.38 4.46
CA TYR A 188 -4.97 15.58 5.34
C TYR A 188 -4.27 14.25 5.66
N ILE A 189 -5.01 13.14 5.69
CA ILE A 189 -4.43 11.82 5.94
C ILE A 189 -3.65 11.35 4.71
N ASP A 190 -4.16 11.56 3.49
CA ASP A 190 -3.39 11.38 2.26
C ASP A 190 -2.09 12.21 2.27
N TYR A 191 -2.15 13.44 2.82
CA TYR A 191 -0.97 14.29 3.02
C TYR A 191 0.03 13.74 4.04
N VAL A 192 -0.43 13.18 5.16
CA VAL A 192 0.47 12.57 6.17
C VAL A 192 1.16 11.34 5.58
N VAL A 193 0.43 10.53 4.81
CA VAL A 193 0.97 9.39 4.07
C VAL A 193 2.01 9.82 3.05
N VAL A 194 1.69 10.80 2.21
CA VAL A 194 2.62 11.36 1.22
C VAL A 194 3.82 12.02 1.90
N ALA A 195 3.63 12.71 3.02
CA ALA A 195 4.70 13.32 3.80
C ALA A 195 5.64 12.27 4.40
N ILE A 196 5.11 11.16 4.94
CA ILE A 196 5.93 10.05 5.45
C ILE A 196 6.74 9.41 4.31
N ILE A 197 6.13 9.24 3.13
CA ILE A 197 6.81 8.71 1.94
C ILE A 197 7.90 9.66 1.45
N LEU A 198 7.63 10.97 1.40
CA LEU A 198 8.62 11.98 1.00
C LEU A 198 9.76 12.10 2.00
N VAL A 199 9.48 12.07 3.30
CA VAL A 199 10.51 12.12 4.36
C VAL A 199 11.34 10.84 4.37
N GLY A 200 10.70 9.67 4.25
CA GLY A 200 11.39 8.38 4.13
C GLY A 200 12.24 8.30 2.85
N GLY A 201 11.70 8.74 1.72
CA GLY A 201 12.40 8.82 0.44
C GLY A 201 13.58 9.78 0.47
N ALA A 202 13.41 10.98 1.05
CA ALA A 202 14.48 11.95 1.24
C ALA A 202 15.56 11.43 2.18
N TYR A 203 15.19 10.77 3.29
CA TYR A 203 16.14 10.14 4.21
C TYR A 203 16.96 9.05 3.52
N LEU A 204 16.31 8.17 2.74
CA LEU A 204 17.00 7.14 1.98
C LEU A 204 17.87 7.72 0.87
N ALA A 205 17.43 8.77 0.18
CA ALA A 205 18.22 9.49 -0.81
C ALA A 205 19.46 10.15 -0.18
N VAL A 206 19.30 10.85 0.94
CA VAL A 206 20.42 11.45 1.69
C VAL A 206 21.39 10.38 2.18
N ARG A 207 20.89 9.24 2.68
CA ARG A 207 21.73 8.12 3.10
C ARG A 207 22.47 7.48 1.92
N TRP A 208 21.83 7.37 0.77
CA TRP A 208 22.43 6.84 -0.45
C TRP A 208 23.48 7.78 -1.05
N TYR A 209 23.24 9.10 -1.04
CA TYR A 209 24.22 10.11 -1.45
C TYR A 209 25.40 10.17 -0.47
N ARG A 210 25.17 10.11 0.85
CA ARG A 210 26.25 10.06 1.86
C ARG A 210 27.12 8.80 1.75
N ASN A 211 26.53 7.66 1.40
CA ASN A 211 27.30 6.43 1.16
C ASN A 211 28.06 6.43 -0.18
N ARG A 212 27.70 7.30 -1.13
CA ARG A 212 28.48 7.54 -2.36
C ARG A 212 29.61 8.55 -2.15
N SER A 213 29.40 9.58 -1.32
CA SER A 213 30.40 10.62 -1.06
C SER A 213 31.54 10.20 -0.10
N GLY A 214 31.51 8.97 0.42
CA GLY A 214 32.63 8.36 1.16
C GLY A 214 33.57 7.51 0.31
N GLY A 215 33.35 7.44 -1.02
CA GLY A 215 34.06 6.54 -1.93
C GLY A 215 35.05 7.18 -2.91
N ASP A 216 35.06 8.51 -3.08
CA ASP A 216 35.94 9.17 -4.05
C ASP A 216 36.68 10.35 -3.41
N GLY A 217 37.91 10.07 -2.99
CA GLY A 217 38.87 11.02 -2.44
C GLY A 217 40.31 10.57 -2.71
N GLY A 218 40.67 10.44 -3.99
CA GLY A 218 42.03 10.18 -4.46
C GLY A 218 42.09 9.99 -5.99
N ALA A 219 42.29 11.10 -6.71
CA ALA A 219 42.20 11.28 -8.16
C ALA A 219 43.42 10.71 -8.97
N PRO A 220 43.45 10.82 -10.32
CA PRO A 220 44.10 9.87 -11.26
C PRO A 220 45.52 10.20 -11.78
N VAL A 221 46.19 9.13 -12.23
CA VAL A 221 47.16 8.89 -13.34
C VAL A 221 48.20 9.96 -13.75
N ALA A 222 49.48 9.56 -13.75
CA ALA A 222 50.46 9.99 -14.76
C ALA A 222 51.27 8.79 -15.25
N ASP A 223 51.31 8.69 -16.59
CA ASP A 223 51.95 7.69 -17.45
C ASP A 223 53.49 7.85 -17.47
N ALA A 224 54.23 6.77 -17.76
CA ALA A 224 55.47 6.73 -18.55
C ALA A 224 56.37 5.53 -18.18
N ALA A 225 56.69 4.75 -19.21
CA ALA A 225 57.76 3.78 -19.27
C ALA A 225 59.16 4.40 -19.00
N ALA A 226 59.97 3.70 -18.20
CA ALA A 226 61.42 3.46 -18.37
C ALA A 226 61.92 2.57 -17.23
#